data_AF-A0A822GYY7-F1
#
_entry.id   AF-A0A822GYY7-F1
#
_cell.length_a   1.000
_cell.length_b   1.000
_cell.length_c   1.000
_cell.angle_alpha   90.00
_cell.angle_beta   90.00
_cell.angle_gamma   90.00
#
_symmetry.space_group_name_H-M   'P 1'
#
loop_
_entity.id
_entity.type
_entity.pdbx_description
1 polymer ?
#
loop_
_entity_poly.entity_id
_entity_poly.type
_entity_poly.pdbx_seq_one_letter_code
_entity_poly.pdbx_strand_id
1 'polypeptide(L)'
;TAEVDTQNTPYDYGSIMHYPRDAFSVNGQDTIVPLQPGVVIGQRLTLSAIDIQEVQLAYGCSATGPTLPPTSKLRLALTMRL
;
A
#
# COMPACT_ATOMS: atom_id res chain seq x y z
N THR A 1 25.39 6.30 12.49
CA THR A 1 24.20 5.43 12.42
C THR A 1 23.24 6.10 11.45
N ALA A 2 22.79 5.41 10.41
CA ALA A 2 21.72 5.97 9.57
C ALA A 2 20.41 5.90 10.37
N GLU A 3 19.66 7.00 10.39
CA GLU A 3 18.43 7.12 11.14
C GLU A 3 17.26 6.95 10.16
N VAL A 4 16.19 6.28 10.60
CA VAL A 4 14.97 6.14 9.80
C VAL A 4 14.04 7.28 10.18
N ASP A 5 13.64 8.10 9.20
CA ASP A 5 12.61 9.13 9.36
C ASP A 5 11.25 8.55 8.96
N THR A 6 10.28 8.63 9.86
CA THR A 6 8.90 8.15 9.63
C THR A 6 7.99 9.23 9.07
N GLN A 7 8.46 10.47 8.89
CA GLN A 7 7.67 11.57 8.34
C GLN A 7 6.36 11.82 9.10
N ASN A 8 6.36 11.48 10.39
CA ASN A 8 5.21 11.62 11.30
C ASN A 8 3.95 10.85 10.85
N THR A 9 4.10 9.75 10.10
CA THR A 9 3.01 8.82 9.78
C THR A 9 2.89 7.71 10.84
N PRO A 10 1.68 7.13 11.05
CA PRO A 10 1.52 5.98 11.94
C PRO A 10 2.01 4.69 11.27
N TYR A 11 2.28 3.65 12.08
CA TYR A 11 2.68 2.34 11.57
C TYR A 11 1.57 1.72 10.70
N ASP A 12 1.90 1.41 9.45
CA ASP A 12 0.95 0.88 8.48
C ASP A 12 1.08 -0.64 8.30
N TYR A 13 0.20 -1.38 8.95
CA TYR A 13 0.04 -2.83 8.75
C TYR A 13 -0.32 -3.22 7.31
N GLY A 14 -0.99 -2.31 6.59
CA GLY A 14 -1.42 -2.49 5.21
C GLY A 14 -0.38 -2.06 4.17
N SER A 15 0.79 -1.56 4.59
CA SER A 15 1.85 -1.14 3.69
C SER A 15 2.26 -2.27 2.76
N ILE A 16 2.53 -1.95 1.49
CA ILE A 16 3.06 -2.92 0.52
C ILE A 16 4.43 -3.47 0.96
N MET A 17 5.14 -2.71 1.79
CA MET A 17 6.45 -3.06 2.34
C MET A 17 6.33 -3.95 3.58
N HIS A 18 5.15 -4.05 4.20
CA HIS A 18 4.97 -4.91 5.38
C HIS A 18 5.06 -6.39 4.99
N TYR A 19 5.84 -7.17 5.74
CA TYR A 19 5.95 -8.62 5.52
C TYR A 19 4.64 -9.36 5.86
N PRO A 20 4.34 -10.50 5.20
CA PRO A 20 3.28 -11.41 5.63
C PRO A 20 3.61 -12.08 6.98
N ARG A 21 2.61 -12.70 7.61
CA ARG A 21 2.74 -13.26 8.95
C ARG A 21 3.81 -14.34 9.09
N ASP A 22 4.02 -15.15 8.06
CA ASP A 22 4.93 -16.31 8.03
C ASP A 22 6.26 -16.02 7.32
N ALA A 23 6.59 -14.73 7.11
CA ALA A 23 7.80 -14.34 6.40
C ALA A 23 9.05 -14.96 7.05
N PHE A 24 9.85 -15.64 6.22
CA PHE A 24 11.07 -16.36 6.63
C PHE A 24 10.87 -17.47 7.67
N SER A 25 9.63 -17.93 7.88
CA SER A 25 9.34 -19.04 8.76
C SER A 25 9.92 -20.35 8.21
N VAL A 26 10.61 -21.11 9.07
CA VAL A 26 11.14 -22.44 8.72
C VAL A 26 10.12 -23.56 8.91
N ASN A 27 9.09 -23.32 9.70
CA ASN A 27 8.08 -24.30 10.11
C ASN A 27 6.64 -23.89 9.72
N GLY A 28 6.50 -22.82 8.93
CA GLY A 28 5.21 -22.30 8.47
C GLY A 28 4.37 -21.62 9.57
N GLN A 29 4.94 -21.42 10.77
CA GLN A 29 4.27 -20.67 11.83
C GLN A 29 4.48 -19.16 11.64
N ASP A 30 3.56 -18.36 12.16
CA ASP A 30 3.66 -16.91 12.14
C ASP A 30 4.95 -16.44 12.86
N THR A 31 5.75 -15.64 12.16
CA THR A 31 6.92 -14.92 12.68
C THR A 31 6.58 -13.48 13.07
N ILE A 32 5.49 -12.93 12.52
CA ILE A 32 4.98 -11.59 12.80
C ILE A 32 3.49 -11.66 13.15
N VAL A 33 3.15 -11.21 14.36
CA VAL A 33 1.77 -11.22 14.89
C VAL A 33 1.33 -9.77 15.17
N PRO A 34 0.33 -9.23 14.46
CA PRO A 34 -0.22 -7.91 14.73
C PRO A 34 -0.76 -7.79 16.16
N LEU A 35 -0.48 -6.67 16.84
CA LEU A 35 -1.04 -6.39 18.16
C LEU A 35 -2.49 -5.91 18.07
N GLN A 36 -2.86 -5.29 16.95
CA GLN A 36 -4.24 -4.87 16.69
C GLN A 36 -5.06 -6.07 16.21
N PRO A 37 -6.18 -6.41 16.88
CA PRO A 37 -7.02 -7.52 16.48
C PRO A 37 -7.63 -7.35 15.09
N GLY A 38 -7.65 -8.42 14.30
CA GLY A 38 -8.35 -8.49 13.01
C GLY A 38 -7.64 -7.83 11.83
N VAL A 39 -6.42 -7.33 12.01
CA VAL A 39 -5.65 -6.70 10.92
C VAL A 39 -4.96 -7.78 10.07
N VAL A 40 -4.98 -7.57 8.75
CA VAL A 40 -4.27 -8.41 7.77
C VAL A 40 -2.97 -7.73 7.37
N ILE A 41 -1.88 -8.48 7.32
CA ILE A 41 -0.55 -8.00 6.90
C ILE A 41 -0.03 -8.76 5.69
N GLY A 42 0.88 -8.16 4.94
CA GLY A 42 1.56 -8.83 3.83
C GLY A 42 0.88 -8.73 2.47
N GLN A 43 -0.03 -7.77 2.27
CA GLN A 43 -0.65 -7.55 0.96
C GLN A 43 0.39 -7.13 -0.09
N ARG A 44 0.18 -7.53 -1.35
CA ARG A 44 1.07 -7.22 -2.50
C ARG A 44 0.30 -6.71 -3.72
N LEU A 45 -0.89 -6.15 -3.50
CA LEU A 45 -1.82 -5.77 -4.58
C LEU A 45 -1.69 -4.28 -4.93
N THR A 46 -1.65 -3.41 -3.93
CA THR A 46 -1.70 -1.95 -4.15
C THR A 46 -0.84 -1.23 -3.12
N LEU A 47 -0.43 0.00 -3.42
CA LEU A 47 0.11 0.90 -2.40
C LEU A 47 -1.01 1.24 -1.40
N SER A 48 -0.67 1.33 -0.12
CA SER A 48 -1.58 1.88 0.88
C SER A 48 -1.66 3.41 0.76
N ALA A 49 -2.61 4.02 1.45
CA ALA A 49 -2.68 5.48 1.53
C ALA A 49 -1.43 6.09 2.21
N ILE A 50 -0.87 5.40 3.21
CA ILE A 50 0.31 5.86 3.94
C ILE A 50 1.57 5.68 3.10
N ASP A 51 1.72 4.57 2.37
CA ASP A 51 2.83 4.38 1.41
C ASP A 51 2.89 5.55 0.40
N ILE A 52 1.73 5.93 -0.16
CA ILE A 52 1.63 7.04 -1.12
C ILE A 52 2.01 8.37 -0.44
N GLN A 53 1.51 8.62 0.76
CA GLN A 53 1.80 9.83 1.52
C GLN A 53 3.29 9.95 1.84
N GLU A 54 3.92 8.87 2.31
CA GLU A 54 5.33 8.86 2.69
C GLU A 54 6.24 9.13 1.47
N VAL A 55 5.94 8.48 0.34
CA VAL A 55 6.67 8.75 -0.90
C VAL A 55 6.46 10.20 -1.35
N GLN A 56 5.25 10.75 -1.26
CA GLN A 56 5.00 12.14 -1.62
C GLN A 56 5.78 13.12 -0.73
N LEU A 57 5.83 12.88 0.58
CA LEU A 57 6.60 13.69 1.52
C LEU A 57 8.11 13.56 1.27
N ALA A 58 8.60 12.34 1.01
CA ALA A 58 10.02 12.07 0.78
C ALA A 58 10.56 12.79 -0.46
N TYR A 59 9.75 12.88 -1.51
CA TYR A 59 10.15 13.47 -2.79
C TYR A 59 9.60 14.89 -3.02
N GLY A 60 8.88 15.47 -2.05
CA GLY A 60 8.31 16.81 -2.17
C GLY A 60 7.20 16.93 -3.22
N CYS A 61 6.48 15.83 -3.48
CA CYS A 61 5.37 15.82 -4.43
C CYS A 61 4.16 16.58 -3.86
N SER A 62 3.64 17.53 -4.63
CA SER A 62 2.34 18.15 -4.32
C SER A 62 1.21 17.20 -4.73
N ALA A 63 0.09 17.19 -3.97
CA ALA A 63 -1.09 16.36 -4.26
C ALA A 63 -1.66 16.57 -5.69
N THR A 64 -1.28 17.66 -6.35
CA THR A 64 -1.39 17.87 -7.78
C THR A 64 -0.15 17.30 -8.49
N GLY A 65 -0.15 15.99 -8.75
CA GLY A 65 0.66 15.46 -9.85
C GLY A 65 0.25 16.14 -11.16
N PRO A 66 1.02 16.00 -12.27
CA PRO A 66 0.51 16.41 -13.57
C PRO A 66 -0.86 15.77 -13.75
N THR A 67 -1.90 16.60 -13.88
CA THR A 67 -3.25 16.15 -14.17
C THR A 67 -3.13 15.29 -15.41
N LEU A 68 -3.19 13.96 -15.27
CA LEU A 68 -3.37 13.12 -16.43
C LEU A 68 -4.64 13.65 -17.09
N PRO A 69 -4.60 14.03 -18.39
CA PRO A 69 -5.80 14.46 -19.06
C PRO A 69 -6.87 13.40 -18.81
N PRO A 70 -8.12 13.78 -18.49
CA PRO A 70 -9.16 12.82 -18.17
C PRO A 70 -9.18 11.80 -19.29
N THR A 71 -8.87 10.53 -18.96
CA THR A 71 -8.90 9.45 -19.94
C THR A 71 -10.31 9.44 -20.50
N SER A 72 -10.46 9.88 -21.74
CA SER A 72 -11.77 9.94 -22.38
C SER A 72 -12.30 8.51 -22.45
N LYS A 73 -13.28 8.21 -21.61
CA LYS A 73 -14.28 7.15 -21.74
C LYS A 73 -13.88 5.99 -22.66
N LEU A 74 -13.35 4.90 -22.10
CA LEU A 74 -13.61 3.58 -22.71
C LEU A 74 -14.77 2.93 -21.94
N ARG A 75 -15.99 3.41 -22.20
CA ARG A 75 -17.18 2.60 -21.89
C ARG A 75 -17.22 1.48 -22.91
N LEU A 76 -16.69 0.31 -22.54
CA LEU A 76 -16.96 -0.92 -23.27
C LEU A 76 -18.44 -1.26 -23.02
N ALA A 77 -19.31 -0.88 -23.93
CA ALA A 77 -20.72 -1.25 -23.90
C ALA A 77 -20.84 -2.74 -24.23
N LEU A 78 -20.76 -3.60 -23.21
CA LEU A 78 -21.15 -5.00 -23.36
C LEU A 78 -22.68 -5.08 -23.38
N THR A 79 -23.25 -5.02 -24.57
CA THR A 79 -24.68 -5.29 -24.78
C THR A 79 -24.82 -6.75 -25.21
N MET A 80 -24.94 -7.69 -24.27
CA MET A 80 -25.50 -9.02 -24.58
C MET A 80 -27.02 -8.86 -24.62
N ARG A 81 -27.57 -8.80 -25.83
CA ARG A 81 -28.98 -9.12 -26.07
C ARG A 81 -29.10 -10.65 -26.05
N LEU A 82 -30.04 -11.19 -25.28
CA LEU A 82 -30.70 -12.44 -25.65
C LEU A 82 -31.66 -12.15 -26.80
#